data_AF-A0A285U8U9-F1
#
_entry.id   AF-A0A285U8U9-F1
#
_cell.length_a   1.000
_cell.length_b   1.000
_cell.length_c   1.000
_cell.angle_alpha   90.00
_cell.angle_beta   90.00
_cell.angle_gamma   90.00
#
_symmetry.space_group_name_H-M   'P 1'
#
loop_
_entity.id
_entity.type
_entity.pdbx_description
1 polymer ?
#
loop_
_entity_poly.entity_id
_entity_poly.type
_entity_poly.pdbx_seq_one_letter_code
_entity_poly.pdbx_strand_id
1 'polypeptide(L)'
;MNNIIDFLQLKQKKQTAKLEKVFLKANSLQQPELINQLVEDKELAVQDHKMFLAFLTYLEEKQIEPATIFNAVLTLPKHQFEAQYGMNWHSVVQLCFTFLTILKESDPIQYEQFISQEQI
;
A
#
# COMPACT_ATOMS: atom_id res chain seq x y z
N MET A 1 -4.26 -22.41 22.52
CA MET A 1 -3.63 -22.17 21.20
C MET A 1 -4.16 -20.89 20.53
N ASN A 2 -4.44 -19.80 21.27
CA ASN A 2 -4.92 -18.52 20.69
C ASN A 2 -3.84 -17.43 20.61
N ASN A 3 -2.75 -17.56 21.38
CA ASN A 3 -1.79 -16.47 21.57
C ASN A 3 -0.90 -16.15 20.35
N ILE A 4 -0.69 -17.11 19.44
CA ILE A 4 0.13 -16.89 18.23
C ILE A 4 -0.68 -16.12 17.16
N ILE A 5 -1.96 -16.44 17.01
CA ILE A 5 -2.87 -15.75 16.08
C ILE A 5 -3.05 -14.30 16.56
N ASP A 6 -3.21 -14.09 17.86
CA ASP A 6 -3.29 -12.75 18.45
C ASP A 6 -2.00 -11.94 18.23
N PHE A 7 -0.81 -12.57 18.33
CA PHE A 7 0.46 -11.87 18.10
C PHE A 7 0.63 -11.42 16.65
N LEU A 8 0.34 -12.30 15.69
CA LEU A 8 0.40 -11.95 14.27
C LEU A 8 -0.61 -10.85 13.91
N GLN A 9 -1.85 -10.97 14.39
CA GLN A 9 -2.89 -9.94 14.17
C GLN A 9 -2.52 -8.59 14.83
N LEU A 10 -1.91 -8.62 16.02
CA LEU A 10 -1.48 -7.40 16.71
C LEU A 10 -0.29 -6.75 15.98
N LYS A 11 0.66 -7.54 15.48
CA LYS A 11 1.80 -7.05 14.68
C LYS A 11 1.31 -6.42 13.38
N GLN A 12 0.38 -7.08 12.68
CA GLN A 12 -0.21 -6.60 11.42
C GLN A 12 -1.01 -5.30 11.62
N LYS A 13 -1.80 -5.20 12.69
CA LYS A 13 -2.49 -3.96 13.08
C LYS A 13 -1.52 -2.82 13.38
N LYS A 14 -0.44 -3.09 14.13
CA LYS A 14 0.59 -2.08 14.43
C LYS A 14 1.33 -1.62 13.18
N GLN A 15 1.65 -2.54 12.26
CA GLN A 15 2.26 -2.20 10.98
C GLN A 15 1.32 -1.35 10.13
N THR A 16 0.04 -1.74 10.04
CA THR A 16 -0.99 -0.96 9.32
C THR A 16 -1.12 0.45 9.88
N ALA A 17 -1.20 0.60 11.21
CA ALA A 17 -1.29 1.92 11.84
C ALA A 17 -0.02 2.78 11.64
N LYS A 18 1.17 2.17 11.55
CA LYS A 18 2.41 2.88 11.19
C LYS A 18 2.38 3.32 9.72
N LEU A 19 1.93 2.45 8.82
CA LEU A 19 1.75 2.76 7.41
C LEU A 19 0.78 3.91 7.19
N GLU A 20 -0.40 3.84 7.80
CA GLU A 20 -1.37 4.93 7.75
C GLU A 20 -0.75 6.25 8.21
N LYS A 21 0.07 6.25 9.27
CA LYS A 21 0.78 7.46 9.71
C LYS A 21 1.82 7.96 8.71
N VAL A 22 2.50 7.07 7.99
CA VAL A 22 3.48 7.43 6.96
C VAL A 22 2.77 8.02 5.74
N PHE A 23 1.66 7.41 5.30
CA PHE A 23 0.86 7.87 4.17
C PHE A 23 0.01 9.12 4.48
N LEU A 24 -0.43 9.30 5.74
CA LEU A 24 -1.20 10.48 6.17
C LEU A 24 -0.35 11.76 6.22
N LYS A 25 0.97 11.63 6.45
CA LYS A 25 1.88 12.74 6.22
C LYS A 25 1.98 12.87 4.71
N ALA A 26 1.28 13.86 4.16
CA ALA A 26 0.90 14.01 2.75
C ALA A 26 2.05 14.15 1.71
N ASN A 27 3.11 13.37 1.87
CA ASN A 27 4.31 13.31 1.06
C ASN A 27 5.14 12.07 1.45
N SER A 28 4.49 10.90 1.58
CA SER A 28 5.16 9.64 1.95
C SER A 28 6.35 9.29 1.04
N LEU A 29 6.33 9.74 -0.22
CA LEU A 29 7.43 9.60 -1.18
C LEU A 29 8.69 10.43 -0.81
N GLN A 30 8.59 11.40 0.08
CA GLN A 30 9.75 12.15 0.61
C GLN A 30 10.55 11.36 1.65
N GLN A 31 10.05 10.20 2.11
CA GLN A 31 10.70 9.36 3.11
C GLN A 31 10.82 7.90 2.61
N PRO A 32 11.56 7.68 1.50
CA PRO A 32 11.69 6.37 0.85
C PRO A 32 12.25 5.30 1.80
N GLU A 33 13.15 5.68 2.72
CA GLU A 33 13.72 4.76 3.71
C GLU A 33 12.65 4.16 4.65
N LEU A 34 11.65 4.94 5.06
CA LEU A 34 10.57 4.43 5.92
C LEU A 34 9.66 3.47 5.16
N ILE A 35 9.41 3.74 3.87
CA ILE A 35 8.64 2.82 3.01
C ILE A 35 9.42 1.52 2.85
N ASN A 36 10.72 1.59 2.56
CA ASN A 36 11.59 0.42 2.40
C ASN A 36 11.61 -0.45 3.66
N GLN A 37 11.80 0.16 4.82
CA GLN A 37 11.82 -0.58 6.09
C GLN A 37 10.47 -1.24 6.39
N LEU A 38 9.36 -0.57 6.06
CA LEU A 38 8.04 -1.15 6.22
C LEU A 38 7.82 -2.34 5.29
N VAL A 39 8.22 -2.23 4.02
CA VAL A 39 8.09 -3.31 3.03
C VAL A 39 8.92 -4.53 3.42
N GLU A 40 10.14 -4.34 3.94
CA GLU A 40 10.98 -5.45 4.43
C GLU A 40 10.39 -6.17 5.64
N ASP A 41 9.70 -5.43 6.50
CA ASP A 41 9.06 -5.98 7.70
C ASP A 41 7.76 -6.74 7.41
N LYS A 42 7.25 -6.72 6.16
CA LYS A 42 5.97 -7.34 5.81
C LYS A 42 6.14 -8.79 5.36
N GLU A 43 5.59 -9.71 6.15
CA GLU A 43 5.28 -11.05 5.66
C GLU A 43 3.94 -11.00 4.93
N LEU A 44 3.96 -11.21 3.61
CA LEU A 44 2.73 -11.29 2.81
C LEU A 44 1.98 -12.57 3.14
N ALA A 45 0.74 -12.45 3.63
CA ALA A 45 -0.13 -13.60 3.78
C ALA A 45 -0.81 -13.91 2.43
N VAL A 46 -1.10 -15.20 2.16
CA VAL A 46 -1.84 -15.64 0.95
C VAL A 46 -3.18 -14.89 0.77
N GLN A 47 -3.80 -14.46 1.87
CA GLN A 47 -5.03 -13.67 1.85
C GLN A 47 -4.83 -12.26 1.27
N ASP A 48 -3.66 -11.65 1.46
CA ASP A 48 -3.32 -10.32 0.95
C ASP A 48 -3.26 -10.32 -0.58
N HIS A 49 -2.74 -11.40 -1.18
CA HIS A 49 -2.69 -11.57 -2.64
C HIS A 49 -4.09 -11.71 -3.27
N LYS A 50 -5.01 -12.45 -2.63
CA LYS A 50 -6.39 -12.60 -3.14
C LYS A 50 -7.14 -11.27 -3.12
N MET A 51 -7.03 -10.50 -2.03
CA MET A 51 -7.63 -9.17 -1.95
C MET A 51 -7.01 -8.21 -2.96
N PHE A 52 -5.70 -8.30 -3.16
CA PHE A 52 -5.01 -7.50 -4.16
C PHE A 52 -5.49 -7.77 -5.59
N LEU A 53 -5.60 -9.04 -5.98
CA LEU A 53 -6.12 -9.40 -7.31
C LEU A 53 -7.59 -8.97 -7.48
N ALA A 54 -8.44 -9.18 -6.49
CA ALA A 54 -9.83 -8.72 -6.53
C ALA A 54 -9.93 -7.20 -6.67
N PHE A 55 -9.02 -6.45 -6.04
CA PHE A 55 -8.95 -5.01 -6.19
C PHE A 55 -8.50 -4.59 -7.59
N LEU A 56 -7.52 -5.27 -8.20
CA LEU A 56 -7.13 -5.00 -9.58
C LEU A 56 -8.28 -5.24 -10.56
N THR A 57 -9.02 -6.34 -10.41
CA THR A 57 -10.21 -6.60 -11.22
C THR A 57 -11.27 -5.51 -11.05
N TYR A 58 -11.50 -5.04 -9.82
CA TYR A 58 -12.42 -3.92 -9.56
C TYR A 58 -11.96 -2.61 -10.25
N LEU A 59 -10.66 -2.33 -10.28
CA LEU A 59 -10.13 -1.16 -10.97
C LEU A 59 -10.25 -1.29 -12.49
N GLU A 60 -10.00 -2.48 -13.03
CA GLU A 60 -10.17 -2.80 -14.45
C GLU A 60 -11.63 -2.61 -14.89
N GLU A 61 -12.60 -3.12 -14.12
CA GLU A 61 -14.04 -2.91 -14.36
C GLU A 61 -14.42 -1.41 -14.38
N LYS A 62 -13.75 -0.61 -13.55
CA LYS A 62 -13.93 0.84 -13.51
C LYS A 62 -13.10 1.61 -14.54
N GLN A 63 -12.30 0.92 -15.35
CA GLN A 63 -11.36 1.51 -16.31
C GLN A 63 -10.39 2.49 -15.64
N ILE A 64 -9.99 2.19 -14.42
CA ILE A 64 -9.04 2.99 -13.65
C ILE A 64 -7.70 2.27 -13.66
N GLU A 65 -6.65 2.96 -14.08
CA GLU A 65 -5.30 2.42 -13.99
C GLU A 65 -4.84 2.32 -12.51
N PRO A 66 -4.34 1.16 -12.05
CA PRO A 66 -3.90 0.97 -10.66
C PRO A 66 -2.87 2.01 -10.19
N ALA A 67 -1.94 2.38 -11.07
CA ALA A 67 -0.95 3.41 -10.80
C ALA A 67 -1.58 4.76 -10.44
N THR A 68 -2.70 5.12 -11.06
CA THR A 68 -3.44 6.36 -10.75
C THR A 68 -3.94 6.35 -9.30
N ILE A 69 -4.51 5.24 -8.86
CA ILE A 69 -5.03 5.10 -7.48
C ILE A 69 -3.90 5.06 -6.46
N PHE A 70 -2.84 4.32 -6.73
CA PHE A 70 -1.69 4.24 -5.83
C PHE A 70 -0.98 5.58 -5.69
N ASN A 71 -0.80 6.32 -6.79
CA ASN A 71 -0.26 7.67 -6.76
C ASN A 71 -1.21 8.63 -6.00
N ALA A 72 -2.51 8.56 -6.25
CA ALA A 72 -3.49 9.39 -5.55
C ALA A 72 -3.50 9.13 -4.03
N VAL A 73 -3.31 7.89 -3.58
CA VAL A 73 -3.20 7.57 -2.15
C VAL A 73 -1.94 8.16 -1.52
N LEU A 74 -0.85 8.27 -2.27
CA LEU A 74 0.44 8.82 -1.82
C LEU A 74 0.48 10.36 -1.82
N THR A 75 -0.35 11.00 -2.64
CA THR A 75 -0.30 12.45 -2.90
C THR A 75 -1.49 13.20 -2.33
N LEU A 76 -2.68 12.60 -2.29
CA LEU A 76 -3.88 13.26 -1.80
C LEU A 76 -4.08 13.03 -0.29
N PRO A 77 -4.54 14.06 0.44
CA PRO A 77 -5.07 13.87 1.78
C PRO A 77 -6.26 12.91 1.76
N LYS A 78 -6.38 12.06 2.81
CA LYS A 78 -7.45 11.06 2.97
C LYS A 78 -8.83 11.55 2.51
N HIS A 79 -9.29 12.69 3.03
CA HIS A 79 -10.63 13.20 2.74
C HIS A 79 -10.83 13.56 1.26
N GLN A 80 -9.78 14.03 0.58
CA GLN A 80 -9.83 14.35 -0.84
C GLN A 80 -9.83 13.09 -1.69
N PHE A 81 -9.01 12.10 -1.31
CA PHE A 81 -9.00 10.79 -1.97
C PHE A 81 -10.38 10.10 -1.88
N GLU A 82 -10.96 10.03 -0.68
CA GLU A 82 -12.25 9.39 -0.46
C GLU A 82 -13.37 10.10 -1.22
N ALA A 83 -13.33 11.44 -1.30
CA ALA A 83 -14.29 12.23 -2.06
C ALA A 83 -14.16 12.03 -3.58
N GLN A 84 -12.93 11.91 -4.10
CA GLN A 84 -12.66 11.79 -5.52
C GLN A 84 -12.95 10.38 -6.06
N TYR A 85 -12.57 9.34 -5.32
CA TYR A 85 -12.63 7.95 -5.80
C TYR A 85 -13.73 7.12 -5.17
N GLY A 86 -14.36 7.60 -4.09
CA GLY A 86 -15.38 6.84 -3.34
C GLY A 86 -14.84 5.53 -2.74
N MET A 87 -13.52 5.41 -2.60
CA MET A 87 -12.84 4.23 -2.07
C MET A 87 -12.39 4.50 -0.63
N ASN A 88 -12.40 3.48 0.23
CA ASN A 88 -11.86 3.61 1.58
C ASN A 88 -10.34 3.77 1.52
N TRP A 89 -9.83 4.92 1.93
CA TRP A 89 -8.40 5.23 1.84
C TRP A 89 -7.52 4.22 2.59
N HIS A 90 -7.95 3.76 3.77
CA HIS A 90 -7.17 2.82 4.59
C HIS A 90 -7.03 1.46 3.89
N SER A 91 -8.13 0.96 3.30
CA SER A 91 -8.09 -0.28 2.52
C SER A 91 -7.17 -0.16 1.31
N VAL A 92 -7.21 0.98 0.62
CA VAL A 92 -6.34 1.20 -0.56
C VAL A 92 -4.87 1.35 -0.16
N VAL A 93 -4.55 1.98 0.99
CA VAL A 93 -3.17 2.02 1.53
C VAL A 93 -2.63 0.61 1.78
N GLN A 94 -3.44 -0.27 2.37
CA GLN A 94 -3.04 -1.67 2.58
C GLN A 94 -2.77 -2.41 1.27
N LEU A 95 -3.61 -2.18 0.26
CA LEU A 95 -3.47 -2.77 -1.07
C LEU A 95 -2.26 -2.22 -1.82
N CYS A 96 -2.01 -0.91 -1.72
CA CYS A 96 -0.81 -0.25 -2.25
C CYS A 96 0.46 -0.82 -1.60
N PHE A 97 0.40 -1.12 -0.30
CA PHE A 97 1.51 -1.74 0.40
C PHE A 97 1.74 -3.19 -0.04
N THR A 98 0.67 -3.95 -0.29
CA THR A 98 0.78 -5.29 -0.91
C THR A 98 1.41 -5.21 -2.29
N PHE A 99 1.00 -4.24 -3.12
CA PHE A 99 1.63 -3.99 -4.41
C PHE A 99 3.13 -3.70 -4.29
N LEU A 100 3.52 -2.77 -3.42
CA LEU A 100 4.93 -2.42 -3.21
C LEU A 100 5.77 -3.61 -2.74
N THR A 101 5.20 -4.47 -1.89
CA THR A 101 5.90 -5.67 -1.41
C THR A 101 6.08 -6.68 -2.54
N ILE A 102 5.04 -6.93 -3.34
CA ILE A 102 5.12 -7.79 -4.52
C ILE A 102 6.13 -7.23 -5.52
N LEU A 103 6.05 -5.92 -5.80
CA LEU A 103 6.92 -5.25 -6.76
C LEU A 103 8.39 -5.33 -6.34
N LYS A 104 8.71 -5.15 -5.06
CA LYS A 104 10.07 -5.32 -4.54
C LYS A 104 10.61 -6.73 -4.76
N GLU A 105 9.77 -7.76 -4.61
CA GLU A 105 10.16 -9.16 -4.79
C GLU A 105 10.26 -9.55 -6.28
N SER A 106 9.36 -9.05 -7.12
CA SER A 106 9.27 -9.43 -8.53
C SER A 106 10.16 -8.61 -9.46
N ASP A 107 10.24 -7.29 -9.23
CA ASP A 107 10.99 -6.33 -10.04
C ASP A 107 11.55 -5.18 -9.15
N PRO A 108 12.70 -5.42 -8.49
CA PRO A 108 13.33 -4.45 -7.62
C PRO A 108 13.67 -3.11 -8.31
N ILE A 109 13.91 -3.11 -9.63
CA ILE A 109 14.28 -1.91 -10.38
C ILE A 109 13.07 -0.99 -10.54
N GLN A 110 11.91 -1.54 -10.94
CA GLN A 110 10.67 -0.77 -10.99
C GLN A 110 10.24 -0.28 -9.61
N TYR A 111 10.46 -1.08 -8.57
CA TYR A 111 10.20 -0.68 -7.20
C TYR A 111 11.03 0.56 -6.81
N GLU A 112 12.33 0.56 -7.08
CA GLU A 112 13.19 1.71 -6.80
C GLU A 112 12.76 2.96 -7.59
N GLN A 113 12.40 2.81 -8.87
CA GLN A 113 11.89 3.90 -9.69
C GLN A 113 10.59 4.50 -9.15
N PHE A 114 9.66 3.65 -8.71
CA PHE A 114 8.37 4.06 -8.16
C PHE A 114 8.50 4.88 -6.88
N ILE A 115 9.47 4.52 -6.02
CA ILE A 115 9.63 5.15 -4.70
C ILE A 115 10.60 6.34 -4.75
N SER A 116 11.54 6.37 -5.69
CA SER A 116 12.56 7.42 -5.77
C SER A 116 12.12 8.69 -6.50
N GLN A 117 10.93 8.71 -7.14
CA GLN A 117 10.49 9.80 -8.03
C GLN A 117 11.54 10.23 -9.07
N GLU A 118 12.19 9.27 -9.76
CA GLU A 118 12.70 9.57 -11.12
C GLU A 118 11.53 9.50 -12.11
N GLN A 119 10.58 10.43 -11.96
CA GLN A 119 9.74 10.84 -13.07
C GLN A 119 10.59 11.79 -13.92
N ILE A 120 11.19 11.26 -14.98
CA ILE A 120 11.55 12.07 -16.15
C ILE A 120 10.28 12.29 -16.96
#